data_AF-A0A6A4RTF9-F1
#
_entry.id   AF-A0A6A4RTF9-F1
#
_cell.length_a   1.000
_cell.length_b   1.000
_cell.length_c   1.000
_cell.angle_alpha   90.00
_cell.angle_beta   90.00
_cell.angle_gamma   90.00
#
_symmetry.space_group_name_H-M   'P 1'
#
loop_
_entity.id
_entity.type
_entity.pdbx_description
1 polymer ?
#
loop_
_entity_poly.entity_id
_entity_poly.type
_entity_poly.pdbx_seq_one_letter_code
_entity_poly.pdbx_strand_id
1 'polypeptide(L)'
;MLLCSLNVCVRDFRKYTALVSMDQRQSYKNDFNAEYDEYRLLHARVESITRRFTLLDGQCRKLAPGTKEYQKVQDDVLKEYKKMKQHSPSYHEEKQRCEYLHNKLAHIKRLISEFDQRRAQAWC
;
A
#
# COMPACT_ATOMS: atom_id res chain seq x y z
N MET A 1 1.24 0.07 -9.37
CA MET A 1 1.75 -1.13 -8.66
C MET A 1 3.25 -1.08 -8.33
N LEU A 2 3.91 0.09 -8.29
CA LEU A 2 5.38 0.16 -8.14
C LEU A 2 5.88 0.87 -6.87
N LEU A 3 5.07 0.99 -5.82
CA LEU A 3 5.53 1.60 -4.55
C LEU A 3 5.19 0.82 -3.27
N CYS A 4 4.84 -0.48 -3.34
CA CYS A 4 4.71 -1.34 -2.16
C CYS A 4 5.94 -2.24 -1.91
N SER A 5 7.07 -1.96 -2.54
CA SER A 5 8.30 -2.73 -2.34
C SER A 5 9.25 -2.01 -1.40
N LEU A 6 8.94 -1.97 -0.10
CA LEU A 6 9.92 -1.77 0.95
C LEU A 6 9.46 -2.55 2.20
N ASN A 7 9.95 -3.79 2.30
CA ASN A 7 10.23 -4.55 3.52
C ASN A 7 9.52 -4.11 4.82
N VAL A 8 8.22 -4.39 4.94
CA VAL A 8 7.62 -4.63 6.26
C VAL A 8 7.61 -6.13 6.49
N CYS A 9 8.49 -6.56 7.39
CA CYS A 9 8.73 -7.95 7.77
C CYS A 9 7.43 -8.72 8.04
N VAL A 10 7.37 -9.92 7.48
CA VAL A 10 6.35 -10.99 7.60
C VAL A 10 6.03 -11.43 9.05
N ARG A 11 6.57 -10.76 10.09
CA ARG A 11 6.55 -11.21 11.50
C ARG A 11 5.45 -10.65 12.41
N ASP A 12 4.69 -9.62 12.01
CA ASP A 12 3.80 -8.89 12.94
C ASP A 12 2.35 -9.39 13.02
N PHE A 13 1.94 -10.34 12.19
CA PHE A 13 0.54 -10.79 12.12
C PHE A 13 0.28 -12.13 12.79
N ARG A 14 1.06 -12.48 13.83
CA ARG A 14 0.99 -13.80 14.51
C ARG A 14 -0.40 -14.15 15.07
N LYS A 15 -1.24 -13.16 15.36
CA LYS A 15 -2.63 -13.39 15.79
C LYS A 15 -3.53 -13.99 14.70
N TYR A 16 -3.14 -13.83 13.44
CA TYR A 16 -3.86 -14.33 12.27
C TYR A 16 -3.22 -15.62 11.77
N THR A 17 -3.74 -16.75 12.24
CA THR A 17 -3.29 -18.10 11.88
C THR A 17 -4.22 -18.73 10.86
N ALA A 18 -3.88 -19.94 10.39
CA ALA A 18 -4.75 -20.71 9.51
C ALA A 18 -6.15 -20.86 10.12
N LEU A 19 -7.17 -20.50 9.35
CA LEU A 19 -8.57 -20.64 9.78
C LEU A 19 -8.96 -22.11 9.90
N VAL A 20 -9.66 -22.43 10.99
CA VAL A 20 -10.19 -23.77 11.28
C VAL A 20 -11.71 -23.80 11.50
N SER A 21 -12.38 -22.64 11.67
CA SER A 21 -13.82 -22.57 11.91
C SER A 21 -14.49 -21.36 11.23
N MET A 22 -15.82 -21.43 11.09
CA MET A 22 -16.62 -20.29 10.56
C MET A 22 -16.61 -19.08 11.48
N ASP A 23 -16.64 -19.30 12.80
CA ASP A 23 -16.62 -18.20 13.77
C ASP A 23 -15.30 -17.45 13.71
N GLN A 24 -14.19 -18.17 13.59
CA GLN A 24 -12.86 -17.57 13.41
C GLN A 24 -12.79 -16.79 12.07
N ARG A 25 -13.36 -17.36 11.00
CA ARG A 25 -13.45 -16.69 9.69
C ARG A 25 -14.25 -15.38 9.79
N GLN A 26 -15.40 -15.41 10.47
CA GLN A 26 -16.25 -14.23 10.63
C GLN A 26 -15.58 -13.15 11.49
N SER A 27 -14.88 -13.56 12.56
CA SER A 27 -14.06 -12.67 13.37
C SER A 27 -12.98 -11.97 12.53
N TYR A 28 -12.25 -12.72 11.70
CA TYR A 28 -11.23 -12.14 10.81
C TYR A 28 -11.81 -11.19 9.77
N LYS A 29 -13.01 -11.48 9.26
CA LYS A 29 -13.74 -10.58 8.36
C LYS A 29 -14.13 -9.28 9.06
N ASN A 30 -14.58 -9.35 10.31
CA ASN A 30 -14.92 -8.16 11.10
C ASN A 30 -13.68 -7.31 11.38
N ASP A 31 -12.57 -7.92 11.79
CA ASP A 31 -11.27 -7.26 11.96
C ASP A 31 -10.80 -6.56 10.68
N PHE A 32 -10.93 -7.24 9.52
CA PHE A 32 -10.60 -6.65 8.22
C PHE A 32 -11.44 -5.41 7.95
N ASN A 33 -12.76 -5.51 8.11
CA ASN A 33 -13.69 -4.43 7.82
C ASN A 33 -13.50 -3.23 8.73
N ALA A 34 -13.16 -3.45 10.01
CA ALA A 34 -12.96 -2.38 10.99
C ALA A 34 -11.82 -1.43 10.61
N GLU A 35 -10.81 -1.90 9.89
CA GLU A 35 -9.63 -1.10 9.49
C GLU A 35 -9.61 -0.78 7.99
N TYR A 36 -10.53 -1.34 7.20
CA TYR A 36 -10.51 -1.21 5.73
C TYR A 36 -10.73 0.23 5.27
N ASP A 37 -11.63 0.97 5.93
CA ASP A 37 -11.89 2.37 5.58
C ASP A 37 -10.67 3.27 5.84
N GLU A 38 -9.96 3.06 6.96
CA GLU A 38 -8.70 3.74 7.26
C GLU A 38 -7.66 3.47 6.16
N TYR A 39 -7.47 2.19 5.81
CA TYR A 39 -6.57 1.78 4.74
C TYR A 39 -6.92 2.47 3.42
N ARG A 40 -8.19 2.45 3.01
CA ARG A 40 -8.62 3.03 1.73
C ARG A 40 -8.31 4.52 1.66
N LEU A 41 -8.58 5.26 2.73
CA LEU A 41 -8.34 6.71 2.78
C LEU A 41 -6.84 7.04 2.75
N LEU A 42 -6.04 6.33 3.54
CA LEU A 42 -4.58 6.51 3.55
C LEU A 42 -3.97 6.13 2.19
N HIS A 43 -4.41 5.01 1.60
CA HIS A 43 -3.93 4.56 0.30
C HIS A 43 -4.23 5.60 -0.78
N ALA A 44 -5.44 6.15 -0.83
CA ALA A 44 -5.80 7.18 -1.80
C ALA A 44 -4.93 8.44 -1.64
N ARG A 45 -4.64 8.85 -0.40
CA ARG A 45 -3.78 10.01 -0.13
C ARG A 45 -2.33 9.76 -0.55
N VAL A 46 -1.76 8.62 -0.17
CA VAL A 46 -0.39 8.22 -0.55
C VAL A 46 -0.27 8.08 -2.06
N GLU A 47 -1.26 7.47 -2.72
CA GLU A 47 -1.30 7.33 -4.18
C GLU A 47 -1.36 8.69 -4.88
N SER A 48 -2.19 9.61 -4.38
CA SER A 48 -2.29 10.97 -4.93
C SER A 48 -0.95 11.70 -4.89
N ILE A 49 -0.20 11.60 -3.78
CA ILE A 49 1.11 12.23 -3.62
C ILE A 49 2.14 11.56 -4.54
N THR A 50 2.16 10.23 -4.55
CA THR A 50 3.18 9.47 -5.30
C THR A 50 2.99 9.51 -6.81
N ARG A 51 1.76 9.66 -7.31
CA ARG A 51 1.44 9.69 -8.74
C ARG A 51 2.26 10.72 -9.52
N ARG A 52 2.45 11.92 -8.97
CA ARG A 52 3.22 12.97 -9.64
C ARG A 52 4.71 12.61 -9.71
N PHE A 53 5.27 12.05 -8.64
CA PHE A 53 6.64 11.55 -8.64
C PHE A 53 6.85 10.40 -9.62
N THR A 54 5.90 9.46 -9.73
CA THR A 54 5.97 8.37 -10.73
C THR A 54 5.98 8.91 -12.16
N LEU A 55 5.19 9.94 -12.45
CA LEU A 55 5.20 10.58 -13.77
C LEU A 55 6.55 11.25 -14.07
N LEU A 56 7.09 12.00 -13.10
CA LEU A 56 8.37 12.69 -13.24
C LEU A 56 9.52 11.68 -13.39
N ASP A 57 9.53 10.59 -12.62
CA ASP A 57 10.49 9.48 -12.76
C ASP A 57 10.44 8.87 -14.17
N GLY A 58 9.23 8.63 -14.68
CA GLY A 58 9.03 8.13 -16.04
C GLY A 58 9.52 9.09 -17.13
N GLN A 59 9.48 10.41 -16.88
CA GLN A 59 10.06 11.41 -17.78
C GLN A 59 11.58 11.42 -17.70
N CYS A 60 12.16 11.40 -16.49
CA CYS A 60 13.61 11.33 -16.28
C CYS A 60 14.24 10.15 -17.03
N ARG A 61 13.61 8.96 -16.96
CA ARG A 61 14.12 7.76 -17.65
C ARG A 61 14.14 7.85 -19.17
N LYS A 62 13.33 8.72 -19.77
CA LYS A 62 13.21 8.90 -21.22
C LYS A 62 14.12 10.00 -21.77
N LEU A 63 14.65 10.87 -20.91
CA LEU A 63 15.43 12.02 -21.28
C LEU A 63 16.92 11.74 -21.11
N ALA A 64 17.73 12.24 -22.05
CA ALA A 64 19.18 12.17 -21.92
C ALA A 64 19.66 13.10 -20.79
N PRO A 65 20.53 12.62 -19.89
CA PRO A 65 21.14 13.46 -18.86
C PRO A 65 21.85 14.69 -19.46
N GLY A 66 21.79 15.83 -18.77
CA GLY A 66 22.45 17.07 -19.20
C GLY A 66 21.67 17.92 -20.23
N THR A 67 20.54 17.42 -20.72
CA THR A 67 19.62 18.22 -21.57
C THR A 67 18.85 19.25 -20.73
N LYS A 68 18.39 20.33 -21.38
CA LYS A 68 17.56 21.35 -20.72
C LYS A 68 16.24 20.76 -20.22
N GLU A 69 15.69 19.81 -20.95
CA GLU A 69 14.47 19.09 -20.62
C GLU A 69 14.68 18.23 -19.37
N TYR A 70 15.80 17.52 -19.26
CA TYR A 70 16.16 16.76 -18.08
C TYR A 70 16.30 17.65 -16.84
N GLN A 71 16.98 18.80 -16.98
CA GLN A 71 17.11 19.78 -15.89
C GLN A 71 15.73 20.31 -15.43
N LYS A 72 14.84 20.60 -16.37
CA LYS A 72 13.47 21.04 -16.06
C LYS A 72 12.69 20.00 -15.26
N VAL A 73 12.81 18.72 -15.61
CA VAL A 73 12.15 17.64 -14.85
C VAL A 73 12.75 17.53 -13.44
N GLN A 74 14.07 17.71 -13.27
CA GLN A 74 14.69 17.75 -11.94
C GLN A 74 14.15 18.91 -11.09
N ASP A 75 14.01 20.10 -11.67
CA ASP A 75 13.44 21.27 -10.98
C ASP A 75 11.98 21.00 -10.56
N ASP A 76 11.20 20.35 -11.41
CA ASP A 76 9.82 19.97 -11.11
C ASP A 76 9.74 18.91 -10.00
N VAL A 77 10.69 17.96 -9.92
CA VAL A 77 10.81 17.03 -8.79
C VAL A 77 11.06 17.78 -7.48
N LEU A 78 11.98 18.75 -7.48
CA LEU A 78 12.28 19.54 -6.29
C LEU A 78 11.08 20.39 -5.85
N LYS A 79 10.33 20.98 -6.78
CA LYS A 79 9.10 21.71 -6.49
C LYS A 79 8.03 20.81 -5.88
N GLU A 80 7.81 19.64 -6.46
CA GLU A 80 6.81 18.70 -5.94
C GLU A 80 7.19 18.21 -4.54
N TYR A 81 8.48 17.96 -4.29
CA TYR A 81 8.96 17.59 -2.96
C TYR A 81 8.74 18.69 -1.92
N LYS A 82 9.01 19.96 -2.26
CA LYS A 82 8.74 21.10 -1.37
C LYS A 82 7.24 21.23 -1.07
N LYS A 83 6.40 21.11 -2.09
CA LYS A 83 4.94 21.14 -1.96
C LYS A 83 4.44 20.02 -1.04
N MET A 84 4.92 18.80 -1.24
CA MET A 84 4.59 17.65 -0.39
C MET A 84 5.00 17.90 1.07
N LYS A 85 6.24 18.34 1.31
CA LYS A 85 6.74 18.67 2.65
C LYS A 85 5.90 19.73 3.37
N GLN A 86 5.39 20.73 2.63
CA GLN A 86 4.57 21.81 3.18
C GLN A 86 3.14 21.36 3.49
N HIS A 87 2.50 20.63 2.58
CA HIS A 87 1.07 20.29 2.70
C HIS A 87 0.81 18.93 3.38
N SER A 88 1.83 18.10 3.56
CA SER A 88 1.69 16.78 4.17
C SER A 88 2.88 16.47 5.08
N PRO A 89 3.02 17.19 6.20
CA PRO A 89 4.12 16.98 7.15
C PRO A 89 4.11 15.56 7.75
N SER A 90 2.92 14.95 7.88
CA SER A 90 2.69 13.59 8.36
C SER A 90 2.83 12.51 7.28
N TYR A 91 3.23 12.85 6.04
CA TYR A 91 3.25 11.89 4.92
C TYR A 91 4.03 10.61 5.21
N HIS A 92 5.17 10.72 5.92
CA HIS A 92 5.98 9.55 6.23
C HIS A 92 5.23 8.56 7.14
N GLU A 93 4.58 9.07 8.18
CA GLU A 93 3.79 8.28 9.14
C GLU A 93 2.56 7.68 8.46
N GLU A 94 1.85 8.48 7.65
CA GLU A 94 0.70 8.03 6.87
C GLU A 94 1.07 6.93 5.87
N LYS A 95 2.22 7.06 5.21
CA LYS A 95 2.76 6.04 4.31
C LYS A 95 3.09 4.75 5.07
N GLN A 96 3.80 4.84 6.20
CA GLN A 96 4.11 3.67 7.04
C GLN A 96 2.84 2.96 7.52
N ARG A 97 1.83 3.72 7.97
CA ARG A 97 0.54 3.18 8.39
C ARG A 97 -0.19 2.52 7.22
N CYS A 98 -0.19 3.14 6.05
CA CYS A 98 -0.76 2.57 4.83
C CYS A 98 -0.10 1.23 4.46
N GLU A 99 1.23 1.14 4.52
CA GLU A 99 1.99 -0.08 4.23
C GLU A 99 1.69 -1.18 5.26
N TYR A 100 1.64 -0.83 6.54
CA TYR A 100 1.26 -1.76 7.61
C TYR A 100 -0.15 -2.34 7.36
N LEU A 101 -1.14 -1.48 7.14
CA LEU A 101 -2.52 -1.88 6.90
C LEU A 101 -2.64 -2.72 5.63
N HIS A 102 -1.95 -2.35 4.54
CA HIS A 102 -1.94 -3.14 3.31
C HIS A 102 -1.51 -4.59 3.57
N ASN A 103 -0.37 -4.77 4.25
CA ASN A 103 0.17 -6.09 4.55
C ASN A 103 -0.73 -6.88 5.52
N LYS A 104 -1.27 -6.22 6.54
CA LYS A 104 -2.19 -6.84 7.51
C LYS A 104 -3.45 -7.35 6.82
N LEU A 105 -4.11 -6.47 6.07
CA LEU A 105 -5.36 -6.76 5.38
C LEU A 105 -5.16 -7.80 4.27
N ALA A 106 -4.05 -7.75 3.54
CA ALA A 106 -3.69 -8.77 2.55
C ALA A 106 -3.52 -10.15 3.20
N HIS A 107 -2.85 -10.24 4.35
CA HIS A 107 -2.68 -11.50 5.08
C HIS A 107 -4.03 -12.06 5.58
N ILE A 108 -4.87 -11.23 6.19
CA ILE A 108 -6.22 -11.63 6.64
C ILE A 108 -7.05 -12.11 5.45
N LYS A 109 -7.07 -11.35 4.35
CA LYS A 109 -7.82 -11.69 3.14
C LYS A 109 -7.36 -13.02 2.54
N ARG A 110 -6.05 -13.28 2.51
CA ARG A 110 -5.46 -14.55 2.06
C ARG A 110 -5.97 -15.72 2.90
N LEU A 111 -5.93 -15.61 4.23
CA LEU A 111 -6.40 -16.67 5.12
C LEU A 111 -7.89 -17.00 4.94
N ILE A 112 -8.74 -15.95 4.79
CA ILE A 112 -10.17 -16.12 4.48
C ILE A 112 -10.35 -16.83 3.13
N SER A 113 -9.64 -16.38 2.10
CA SER A 113 -9.73 -16.96 0.75
C SER A 113 -9.30 -18.43 0.73
N GLU A 114 -8.19 -18.78 1.39
CA GLU A 114 -7.69 -20.16 1.48
C GLU A 114 -8.65 -21.08 2.24
N PHE A 115 -9.32 -20.57 3.27
CA PHE A 115 -10.36 -21.32 3.98
C PHE A 115 -11.60 -21.56 3.13
N ASP A 116 -12.08 -20.52 2.44
CA ASP A 116 -13.25 -20.61 1.58
C ASP A 116 -13.03 -21.58 0.42
N GLN A 117 -11.84 -21.54 -0.19
CA GLN A 117 -11.47 -22.46 -1.26
C GLN A 117 -11.41 -23.92 -0.79
N ARG A 118 -10.75 -24.20 0.35
CA ARG A 118 -10.69 -25.55 0.93
C ARG A 118 -12.07 -26.09 1.25
N ARG A 119 -12.96 -25.23 1.77
CA ARG A 119 -14.35 -25.62 2.00
C ARG A 119 -15.05 -25.93 0.70
N ALA A 120 -15.03 -25.04 -0.29
CA ALA A 120 -15.71 -25.27 -1.57
C ALA A 120 -15.29 -26.60 -2.23
N GLN A 121 -14.01 -26.97 -2.14
CA GLN A 121 -13.48 -28.24 -2.63
C GLN A 121 -13.96 -29.46 -1.84
N ALA A 122 -14.23 -29.34 -0.54
CA ALA A 122 -14.73 -30.44 0.30
C ALA A 122 -16.24 -30.72 0.11
N TRP A 123 -16.98 -29.83 -0.55
CA TRP A 123 -18.41 -30.01 -0.89
C TRP A 123 -18.64 -30.37 -2.37
N CYS A 124 -17.56 -30.59 -3.14
CA CYS A 124 -17.59 -31.14 -4.51
C CYS A 124 -17.18 -32.61 -4.45
#